data_AF-A0A4Q4JCB2-F1
#
_entry.id   AF-A0A4Q4JCB2-F1
#
_cell.length_a   1.000
_cell.length_b   1.000
_cell.length_c   1.000
_cell.angle_alpha   90.00
_cell.angle_beta   90.00
_cell.angle_gamma   90.00
#
_symmetry.space_group_name_H-M   'P 1'
#
loop_
_entity.id
_entity.type
_entity.pdbx_description
1 polymer ?
#
loop_
_entity_poly.entity_id
_entity_poly.type
_entity_poly.pdbx_seq_one_letter_code
_entity_poly.pdbx_strand_id
1 'polypeptide(L)'
;MPSVFASLSHLNQSRDSAVNQRRAQRDLVDMVSHITAQGRTHGTRIINISALGLMCRTEAPLGMGERVTIWLPVVKDHAAEVRWSEDGRIGVEFLKPIEPRVYEAMLSLIPPRQTAW
;
A
#
# COMPACT_ATOMS: atom_id res chain seq x y z
N MET A 1 43.30 3.57 -38.44
CA MET A 1 42.36 2.50 -38.02
C MET A 1 41.54 3.03 -36.84
N PRO A 2 40.34 3.62 -37.01
CA PRO A 2 39.55 4.03 -35.87
C PRO A 2 38.70 2.85 -35.38
N SER A 3 38.95 2.41 -34.14
CA SER A 3 38.11 1.42 -33.46
C SER A 3 36.83 2.09 -32.97
N VAL A 4 35.75 1.83 -33.67
CA VAL A 4 34.38 2.01 -33.19
C VAL A 4 34.21 1.10 -31.98
N PHE A 5 33.86 1.66 -30.82
CA PHE A 5 33.38 1.04 -29.57
C PHE A 5 34.10 1.63 -28.35
N ALA A 6 33.67 2.83 -27.95
CA ALA A 6 33.86 3.28 -26.58
C ALA A 6 32.68 4.17 -26.16
N SER A 7 32.07 3.77 -25.04
CA SER A 7 31.12 4.53 -24.22
C SER A 7 29.71 4.76 -24.75
N LEU A 8 28.90 3.70 -24.66
CA LEU A 8 27.45 3.79 -24.39
C LEU A 8 27.10 3.36 -22.96
N SER A 9 28.08 3.30 -22.05
CA SER A 9 27.90 2.83 -20.67
C SER A 9 27.32 3.86 -19.68
N HIS A 10 26.99 5.09 -20.12
CA HIS A 10 26.53 6.16 -19.22
C HIS A 10 25.01 6.38 -19.14
N LEU A 11 24.17 5.56 -19.80
CA LEU A 11 22.71 5.76 -19.78
C LEU A 11 21.92 4.82 -18.87
N ASN A 12 22.56 3.89 -18.16
CA ASN A 12 21.85 2.84 -17.42
C ASN A 12 21.99 2.88 -15.89
N GLN A 13 22.52 3.97 -15.31
CA GLN A 13 22.82 4.02 -13.87
C GLN A 13 22.00 5.08 -13.10
N SER A 14 21.01 5.72 -13.75
CA SER A 14 20.31 6.89 -13.18
C SER A 14 18.79 6.76 -13.09
N ARG A 15 18.20 5.55 -13.18
CA ARG A 15 16.73 5.38 -13.14
C ARG A 15 16.14 4.56 -11.99
N ASP A 16 16.92 3.76 -11.25
CA ASP A 16 16.30 2.73 -10.40
C ASP A 16 16.56 2.82 -8.88
N SER A 17 17.36 3.77 -8.40
CA SER A 17 17.64 3.92 -6.96
C SER A 17 16.56 4.67 -6.17
N ALA A 18 15.69 5.43 -6.85
CA ALA A 18 14.53 6.09 -6.24
C ALA A 18 13.29 5.19 -6.13
N VAL A 19 13.26 4.08 -6.88
CA VAL A 19 12.09 3.19 -7.01
C VAL A 19 11.96 2.20 -5.84
N ASN A 20 13.03 1.97 -5.07
CA ASN A 20 13.05 0.95 -4.02
C ASN A 20 13.50 1.46 -2.63
N GLN A 21 13.16 2.69 -2.27
CA GLN A 21 13.26 3.14 -0.86
C GLN A 21 11.93 2.86 -0.14
N ARG A 22 11.59 1.58 0.00
CA ARG A 22 10.42 1.20 0.79
C ARG A 22 10.71 1.51 2.26
N ARG A 23 9.93 2.42 2.85
CA ARG A 23 10.09 2.87 4.24
C ARG A 23 9.69 1.83 5.28
N ALA A 24 8.98 0.77 4.89
CA ALA A 24 8.51 -0.29 5.78
C ALA A 24 8.28 -1.61 5.01
N GLN A 25 8.38 -2.73 5.72
CA GLN A 25 7.93 -4.06 5.26
C GLN A 25 6.41 -4.06 5.06
N ARG A 26 5.94 -4.76 4.02
CA ARG A 26 4.51 -4.96 3.75
C ARG A 26 4.19 -6.45 3.84
N ASP A 27 3.24 -6.79 4.70
CA ASP A 27 2.76 -8.15 4.89
C ASP A 27 1.57 -8.41 3.94
N LEU A 28 1.64 -9.54 3.24
CA LEU A 28 0.59 -9.98 2.32
C LEU A 28 -0.59 -10.54 3.11
N VAL A 29 -1.78 -10.02 2.82
CA VAL A 29 -3.02 -10.41 3.49
C VAL A 29 -4.15 -10.61 2.47
N ASP A 30 -5.22 -11.28 2.90
CA ASP A 30 -6.49 -11.28 2.21
C ASP A 30 -7.59 -11.00 3.23
N MET A 31 -7.76 -9.71 3.52
CA MET A 31 -8.70 -9.25 4.54
C MET A 31 -9.84 -8.48 3.90
N VAL A 32 -11.06 -8.97 4.11
CA VAL A 32 -12.29 -8.21 3.82
C VAL A 32 -12.44 -7.13 4.88
N SER A 33 -12.68 -5.90 4.45
CA SER A 33 -12.94 -4.75 5.31
C SER A 33 -13.87 -3.76 4.61
N HIS A 34 -13.94 -2.53 5.10
CA HIS A 34 -14.60 -1.41 4.47
C HIS A 34 -13.78 -0.12 4.56
N ILE A 35 -14.04 0.77 3.61
CA ILE A 35 -13.51 2.13 3.57
C ILE A 35 -14.67 3.10 3.63
N THR A 36 -14.56 4.11 4.48
CA THR A 36 -15.52 5.21 4.54
C THR A 36 -14.89 6.48 3.97
N ALA A 37 -15.58 7.08 3.01
CA ALA A 37 -15.19 8.32 2.36
C ALA A 37 -16.45 9.14 2.06
N GLN A 38 -16.39 10.46 2.28
CA GLN A 38 -17.50 11.37 1.97
C GLN A 38 -18.86 10.92 2.57
N GLY A 39 -18.84 10.33 3.77
CA GLY A 39 -20.04 9.83 4.47
C GLY A 39 -20.61 8.51 3.92
N ARG A 40 -19.92 7.86 2.97
CA ARG A 40 -20.33 6.57 2.38
C ARG A 40 -19.32 5.48 2.70
N THR A 41 -19.82 4.29 3.01
CA THR A 41 -19.00 3.12 3.32
C THR A 41 -19.05 2.14 2.15
N HIS A 42 -17.88 1.68 1.73
CA HIS A 42 -17.68 0.75 0.62
C HIS A 42 -16.93 -0.48 1.09
N GLY A 43 -17.36 -1.67 0.67
CA GLY A 43 -16.58 -2.89 0.90
C GLY A 43 -15.22 -2.81 0.21
N THR A 44 -14.19 -3.32 0.87
CA THR A 44 -12.82 -3.37 0.32
C THR A 44 -12.16 -4.70 0.64
N ARG A 45 -11.18 -5.09 -0.17
CA ARG A 45 -10.30 -6.22 0.12
C ARG A 45 -8.86 -5.73 0.21
N ILE A 46 -8.28 -5.80 1.40
CA ILE A 46 -6.90 -5.41 1.68
C ILE A 46 -5.99 -6.56 1.22
N ILE A 47 -4.98 -6.21 0.43
CA ILE A 47 -4.06 -7.14 -0.24
C ILE A 47 -2.70 -7.16 0.45
N ASN A 48 -2.22 -5.99 0.88
CA ASN A 48 -1.05 -5.88 1.72
C ASN A 48 -1.20 -4.73 2.70
N ILE A 49 -0.51 -4.83 3.82
CA ILE A 49 -0.52 -3.82 4.89
C ILE A 49 0.90 -3.66 5.46
N SER A 50 1.20 -2.48 5.96
CA SER A 50 2.41 -2.14 6.72
C SER A 50 2.00 -1.24 7.88
N ALA A 51 2.94 -0.94 8.77
CA ALA A 51 2.71 0.07 9.82
C ALA A 51 2.39 1.47 9.27
N LEU A 52 2.69 1.76 7.99
CA LEU A 52 2.53 3.09 7.39
C LEU A 52 1.33 3.21 6.44
N GLY A 53 0.72 2.10 6.04
CA GLY A 53 -0.33 2.13 5.03
C GLY A 53 -0.63 0.76 4.45
N LEU A 54 -1.54 0.72 3.49
CA LEU A 54 -2.03 -0.52 2.88
C LEU A 54 -2.33 -0.34 1.39
N MET A 55 -2.46 -1.46 0.70
CA MET A 55 -3.06 -1.55 -0.63
C MET A 55 -4.33 -2.38 -0.55
N CYS A 56 -5.39 -1.92 -1.23
CA CYS A 56 -6.65 -2.64 -1.29
C CYS A 56 -7.35 -2.50 -2.64
N ARG A 57 -8.26 -3.43 -2.94
CA ARG A 57 -9.24 -3.33 -4.03
C ARG A 57 -10.55 -2.78 -3.52
N THR A 58 -11.12 -1.82 -4.22
CA THR A 58 -12.40 -1.20 -3.89
C THR A 58 -13.09 -0.69 -5.15
N GLU A 59 -14.43 -0.69 -5.14
CA GLU A 59 -15.24 -0.04 -6.18
C GLU A 59 -15.56 1.42 -5.82
N ALA A 60 -15.11 1.90 -4.66
CA ALA A 60 -15.24 3.29 -4.27
C ALA A 60 -14.52 4.21 -5.28
N PRO A 61 -15.16 5.28 -5.78
CA PRO A 61 -14.57 6.18 -6.76
C PRO A 61 -13.57 7.14 -6.10
N LEU A 62 -12.45 6.62 -5.62
CA LEU A 62 -11.44 7.35 -4.85
C LEU A 62 -10.25 7.78 -5.71
N GLY A 63 -9.94 9.07 -5.67
CA GLY A 63 -8.77 9.70 -6.29
C GLY A 63 -7.61 9.94 -5.31
N MET A 64 -6.43 10.23 -5.86
CA MET A 64 -5.25 10.64 -5.09
C MET A 64 -5.53 11.90 -4.26
N GLY A 65 -5.05 11.93 -3.02
CA GLY A 65 -5.23 13.02 -2.07
C GLY A 65 -6.51 12.93 -1.23
N GLU A 66 -7.45 12.04 -1.56
CA GLU A 66 -8.67 11.89 -0.79
C GLU A 66 -8.42 11.32 0.61
N ARG A 67 -9.13 11.88 1.61
CA ARG A 67 -9.13 11.41 2.99
C ARG A 67 -10.17 10.31 3.16
N VAL A 68 -9.74 9.22 3.78
CA VAL A 68 -10.59 8.06 4.05
C VAL A 68 -10.36 7.55 5.47
N THR A 69 -11.31 6.78 6.00
CA THR A 69 -11.04 5.87 7.11
C THR A 69 -11.16 4.44 6.61
N ILE A 70 -10.24 3.58 7.03
CA ILE A 70 -10.30 2.14 6.75
C ILE A 70 -10.47 1.42 8.07
N TRP A 71 -11.45 0.51 8.15
CA TRP A 71 -11.57 -0.33 9.32
C TRP A 71 -10.47 -1.39 9.34
N LEU A 72 -9.80 -1.53 10.46
CA LEU A 72 -8.79 -2.56 10.69
C LEU A 72 -9.03 -3.20 12.07
N PRO A 73 -8.73 -4.50 12.25
CA PRO A 73 -8.77 -5.11 13.57
C PRO A 73 -7.90 -4.32 14.57
N VAL A 74 -8.29 -4.30 15.84
CA VAL A 74 -7.63 -3.58 16.94
C VAL A 74 -7.75 -2.04 16.84
N VAL A 75 -7.36 -1.43 15.72
CA VAL A 75 -7.35 0.04 15.58
C VAL A 75 -8.66 0.64 15.06
N LYS A 76 -9.59 -0.20 14.57
CA LYS A 76 -10.90 0.19 14.03
C LYS A 76 -10.74 1.17 12.86
N ASP A 77 -11.51 2.25 12.83
CA ASP A 77 -11.48 3.25 11.75
C ASP A 77 -10.19 4.06 11.79
N HIS A 78 -9.23 3.68 10.97
CA HIS A 78 -7.92 4.32 10.90
C HIS A 78 -7.85 5.30 9.75
N ALA A 79 -7.51 6.55 10.04
CA ALA A 79 -7.47 7.63 9.06
C ALA A 79 -6.29 7.47 8.10
N ALA A 80 -6.56 7.68 6.81
CA ALA A 80 -5.58 7.56 5.75
C ALA A 80 -5.81 8.56 4.62
N GLU A 81 -4.83 8.64 3.72
CA GLU A 81 -4.89 9.41 2.48
C GLU A 81 -4.57 8.50 1.31
N VAL A 82 -5.35 8.60 0.24
CA VAL A 82 -5.06 7.90 -1.01
C VAL A 82 -3.81 8.49 -1.65
N ARG A 83 -2.79 7.67 -1.88
CA ARG A 83 -1.52 8.08 -2.50
C ARG A 83 -1.42 7.72 -3.97
N TRP A 84 -2.20 6.75 -4.41
CA TRP A 84 -2.38 6.41 -5.82
C TRP A 84 -3.67 5.59 -5.99
N SER A 85 -4.21 5.59 -7.22
CA SER A 85 -5.38 4.83 -7.62
C SER A 85 -5.16 4.30 -9.05
N GLU A 86 -5.32 3.00 -9.26
CA GLU A 86 -5.04 2.32 -10.53
C GLU A 86 -5.87 1.03 -10.61
N ASP A 87 -6.63 0.82 -11.68
CA ASP A 87 -7.38 -0.41 -11.98
C ASP A 87 -8.16 -1.00 -10.79
N GLY A 88 -8.99 -0.18 -10.13
CA GLY A 88 -9.81 -0.59 -8.97
C GLY A 88 -9.00 -0.91 -7.71
N ARG A 89 -7.70 -0.59 -7.70
CA ARG A 89 -6.82 -0.65 -6.54
C ARG A 89 -6.44 0.74 -6.11
N ILE A 90 -6.28 0.90 -4.80
CA ILE A 90 -5.70 2.10 -4.22
C ILE A 90 -4.59 1.71 -3.26
N GLY A 91 -3.58 2.57 -3.16
CA GLY A 91 -2.65 2.58 -2.06
C GLY A 91 -2.92 3.78 -1.19
N VAL A 92 -2.96 3.56 0.12
CA VAL A 92 -3.19 4.62 1.10
C VAL A 92 -2.01 4.69 2.07
N GLU A 93 -1.75 5.89 2.57
CA GLU A 93 -0.83 6.13 3.68
C GLU A 93 -1.64 6.55 4.90
N PHE A 94 -1.35 5.94 6.04
CA PHE A 94 -2.00 6.30 7.31
C PHE A 94 -1.54 7.68 7.76
N LEU A 95 -2.46 8.47 8.32
CA LEU A 95 -2.12 9.81 8.84
C LEU A 95 -1.25 9.71 10.09
N LYS A 96 -1.39 8.60 10.82
CA LYS A 96 -0.53 8.20 11.92
C LYS A 96 -0.10 6.76 11.69
N PRO A 97 1.21 6.46 11.77
CA PRO A 97 1.68 5.07 11.77
C PRO A 97 0.99 4.26 12.86
N ILE A 98 0.74 2.98 12.57
CA ILE A 98 0.30 2.02 13.59
C ILE A 98 1.52 1.67 14.44
N GLU A 99 1.40 1.78 15.77
CA GLU A 99 2.50 1.43 16.65
C GLU A 99 2.90 -0.04 16.52
N PRO A 100 4.20 -0.39 16.61
CA PRO A 100 4.67 -1.75 16.35
C PRO A 100 3.92 -2.84 17.13
N ARG A 101 3.70 -2.66 18.44
CA ARG A 101 2.96 -3.66 19.26
C ARG A 101 1.51 -3.84 18.83
N VAL A 102 0.87 -2.75 18.41
CA VAL A 102 -0.52 -2.76 17.93
C VAL A 102 -0.58 -3.40 16.54
N TYR A 103 0.42 -3.15 15.70
CA TYR A 103 0.57 -3.76 14.38
C TYR A 103 0.70 -5.27 14.47
N GLU A 104 1.58 -5.77 15.34
CA GLU A 104 1.73 -7.22 15.58
C GLU A 104 0.43 -7.85 16.12
N ALA A 105 -0.24 -7.20 17.08
CA ALA A 105 -1.52 -7.67 17.60
C ALA A 105 -2.60 -7.73 16.50
N MET A 106 -2.68 -6.71 15.65
CA MET A 106 -3.58 -6.69 14.50
C MET A 106 -3.26 -7.81 13.51
N LEU A 107 -1.99 -8.00 13.15
CA LEU A 107 -1.58 -9.07 12.23
C LEU A 107 -1.92 -10.46 12.76
N SER A 108 -1.82 -10.70 14.07
CA SER A 108 -2.20 -12.00 14.67
C SER A 108 -3.67 -12.38 14.49
N LEU A 109 -4.54 -11.39 14.21
CA LEU A 109 -5.97 -11.58 13.94
C LEU A 109 -6.28 -11.67 12.44
N ILE A 110 -5.32 -11.36 11.57
CA ILE A 110 -5.50 -11.39 10.13
C ILE A 110 -4.84 -12.67 9.60
N PRO A 111 -5.59 -13.63 9.05
CA PRO A 111 -4.97 -14.82 8.49
C PRO A 111 -3.98 -14.40 7.39
N PRO A 112 -2.72 -14.87 7.45
CA PRO A 112 -1.75 -14.55 6.41
C PRO A 112 -2.26 -15.08 5.08
N ARG A 113 -1.97 -14.36 3.99
CA ARG A 113 -2.40 -14.78 2.67
C ARG A 113 -1.71 -16.09 2.31
N GLN A 114 -2.43 -17.21 2.40
CA GLN A 114 -1.98 -18.49 1.86
C GLN A 114 -2.10 -18.37 0.34
N THR A 115 -1.00 -18.18 -0.38
CA THR A 115 -1.00 -18.42 -1.82
C THR A 115 0.07 -19.46 -2.12
N ALA A 116 -0.36 -20.71 -2.24
CA ALA A 116 0.27 -21.65 -3.15
C ALA A 116 -0.07 -21.15 -4.56
N TRP A 117 0.94 -20.68 -5.29
CA TRP A 117 0.88 -20.54 -6.74
C TRP A 117 1.47 -21.80 -7.34
#